data_AF-A0AAJ1T3F5-F1
#
_entry.id   AF-A0AAJ1T3F5-F1
#
_cell.length_a   1.000
_cell.length_b   1.000
_cell.length_c   1.000
_cell.angle_alpha   90.00
_cell.angle_beta   90.00
_cell.angle_gamma   90.00
#
_symmetry.space_group_name_H-M   'P 1'
#
loop_
_entity.id
_entity.type
_entity.pdbx_description
1 polymer ?
#
loop_
_entity_poly.entity_id
_entity_poly.type
_entity_poly.pdbx_seq_one_letter_code
_entity_poly.pdbx_strand_id
1 'polypeptide(L)' 'MNAQSTLIIGILCMIIPILLSIFLFFNSEFLIPKGYDLAIDGYVVSKTLLLICIFHLLSKFGYFLYKHSKQD' A
#
# COMPACT_ATOMS: atom_id res chain seq x y z
N MET A 1 4.75 -1.69 26.52
CA MET A 1 4.08 -2.41 25.42
C MET A 1 4.81 -3.73 25.26
N ASN A 2 4.11 -4.88 25.26
CA ASN A 2 4.77 -6.18 25.18
C ASN A 2 5.40 -6.32 23.77
N ALA A 3 6.64 -6.80 23.64
CA ALA A 3 7.36 -6.84 22.35
C ALA A 3 6.57 -7.60 21.26
N GLN A 4 5.83 -8.64 21.67
CA GLN A 4 4.92 -9.41 20.83
C GLN A 4 3.77 -8.56 20.25
N SER A 5 3.21 -7.63 21.03
CA SER A 5 2.12 -6.77 20.60
C SER A 5 2.56 -5.79 19.51
N THR A 6 3.79 -5.26 19.62
CA THR A 6 4.37 -4.35 18.62
C THR A 6 4.59 -5.05 17.28
N LEU A 7 5.05 -6.31 17.30
CA LEU A 7 5.22 -7.11 16.08
C LEU A 7 3.88 -7.38 15.37
N ILE A 8 2.84 -7.75 16.14
CA ILE A 8 1.50 -8.00 15.59
C ILE A 8 0.93 -6.72 14.94
N ILE A 9 1.09 -5.57 15.59
CA ILE A 9 0.64 -4.28 15.04
C ILE A 9 1.42 -3.93 13.77
N GLY A 10 2.74 -4.16 13.75
CA GLY A 10 3.58 -3.92 12.58
C GLY A 10 3.18 -4.78 11.37
N ILE A 11 2.92 -6.07 11.60
CA ILE A 11 2.43 -7.00 10.57
C ILE A 11 1.05 -6.55 10.05
N LEU A 12 0.14 -6.18 10.95
CA LEU A 12 -1.20 -5.71 10.58
C LEU A 12 -1.11 -4.43 9.73
N CYS A 13 -0.24 -3.50 10.11
CA CYS A 13 0.04 -2.28 9.34
C CYS A 13 0.65 -2.55 7.96
N MET A 14 1.31 -3.70 7.73
CA MET A 14 1.78 -4.08 6.40
C MET A 14 0.69 -4.76 5.58
N ILE A 15 -0.12 -5.62 6.19
CA ILE A 15 -1.15 -6.40 5.50
C ILE A 15 -2.26 -5.49 4.96
N ILE A 16 -2.69 -4.48 5.72
CA ILE A 16 -3.76 -3.55 5.33
C ILE A 16 -3.47 -2.85 3.99
N PRO A 17 -2.33 -2.15 3.77
CA PRO A 17 -2.04 -1.48 2.51
C PRO A 17 -1.81 -2.44 1.35
N ILE A 18 -1.36 -3.68 1.60
CA ILE A 18 -1.28 -4.73 0.56
C ILE A 18 -2.69 -5.12 0.11
N LEU A 19 -3.59 -5.43 1.04
CA LEU A 19 -4.98 -5.76 0.73
C LEU A 19 -5.68 -4.61 0.01
N LEU A 20 -5.44 -3.37 0.46
CA LEU A 20 -5.99 -2.18 -0.18
C LEU A 20 -5.48 -2.02 -1.61
N SER A 21 -4.20 -2.28 -1.87
CA SER A 21 -3.62 -2.21 -3.22
C SER A 21 -4.25 -3.26 -4.15
N ILE A 22 -4.40 -4.49 -3.66
CA ILE A 22 -5.07 -5.57 -4.40
C ILE A 22 -6.53 -5.18 -4.69
N PHE A 23 -7.24 -4.67 -3.68
CA PHE A 23 -8.62 -4.24 -3.82
C PHE A 23 -8.78 -3.13 -4.86
N LEU A 24 -7.94 -2.08 -4.81
CA LEU A 24 -7.95 -0.99 -5.78
C LEU A 24 -7.51 -1.45 -7.18
N PHE A 25 -6.68 -2.49 -7.27
CA PHE A 25 -6.27 -3.06 -8.55
C PHE A 25 -7.43 -3.74 -9.29
N PHE A 26 -8.28 -4.47 -8.55
CA PHE A 26 -9.44 -5.18 -9.08
C PHE A 26 -10.71 -4.31 -9.18
N ASN A 27 -10.97 -3.43 -8.20
CA ASN A 27 -12.13 -2.52 -8.19
C ASN A 27 -11.74 -1.16 -8.76
N SER A 28 -11.18 -1.26 -9.95
CA SER A 28 -10.36 -0.22 -10.52
C SER A 28 -11.23 0.96 -11.02
N GLU A 29 -12.50 0.68 -11.31
CA GLU A 29 -13.58 1.62 -11.63
C GLU A 29 -13.89 2.59 -10.48
N PHE A 30 -13.57 2.23 -9.22
CA PHE A 30 -13.80 3.10 -8.05
C PHE A 30 -12.90 4.35 -8.06
N LEU A 31 -11.78 4.29 -8.78
CA LEU A 31 -10.86 5.42 -8.95
C LEU A 31 -11.19 6.27 -10.18
N ILE A 32 -12.14 5.86 -11.02
CA ILE A 32 -12.51 6.59 -12.23
C ILE A 32 -13.77 7.42 -11.94
N PRO A 33 -13.66 8.75 -11.86
CA PRO A 33 -14.85 9.59 -11.77
C PRO A 33 -15.68 9.45 -13.05
N LYS A 34 -17.00 9.35 -12.89
CA LYS A 34 -17.95 9.20 -14.01
C LYS A 34 -17.74 10.31 -15.04
N GLY A 35 -17.58 9.94 -16.32
CA GLY A 35 -17.37 10.88 -17.44
C GLY A 35 -15.92 11.00 -17.94
N TYR A 36 -14.97 10.24 -17.38
CA TYR A 36 -13.57 10.19 -17.82
C TYR A 36 -13.22 8.96 -18.70
N ASP A 37 -14.22 8.34 -19.34
CA ASP A 37 -14.08 7.12 -20.17
C ASP A 37 -13.09 7.25 -21.33
N LEU A 38 -12.72 8.48 -21.74
CA LEU A 38 -11.76 8.73 -22.81
C LEU A 38 -10.29 8.72 -22.35
N ALA A 39 -10.04 8.80 -21.03
CA ALA A 39 -8.70 8.88 -20.45
C ALA A 39 -8.14 7.53 -19.97
N ILE A 40 -8.44 6.45 -20.70
CA ILE A 40 -8.08 5.07 -20.35
C ILE A 40 -6.56 4.92 -20.16
N ASP A 41 -5.76 5.56 -21.01
CA ASP A 41 -4.30 5.48 -20.92
C ASP A 41 -3.74 6.17 -19.67
N GLY A 42 -4.24 7.37 -19.36
CA GLY A 42 -3.84 8.10 -18.15
C GLY A 42 -4.22 7.36 -16.87
N TYR A 43 -5.32 6.62 -16.93
CA TYR A 43 -5.79 5.77 -15.84
C TYR A 43 -4.86 4.58 -15.57
N VAL A 44 -4.45 3.85 -16.61
CA VAL A 44 -3.53 2.71 -16.46
C VAL A 44 -2.19 3.15 -15.88
N VAL A 45 -1.66 4.28 -16.35
CA VAL A 45 -0.41 4.88 -15.84
C VAL A 45 -0.56 5.30 -14.38
N SER A 46 -1.66 5.98 -14.03
CA SER A 46 -1.93 6.43 -12.65
C SER A 46 -2.07 5.25 -11.68
N LYS A 47 -2.75 4.18 -12.08
CA LYS A 47 -2.88 2.95 -11.27
C LYS A 47 -1.52 2.30 -11.02
N THR A 48 -0.68 2.28 -12.05
CA THR A 48 0.68 1.73 -11.97
C THR A 48 1.55 2.56 -11.03
N LEU A 49 1.51 3.88 -11.13
CA LEU A 49 2.21 4.80 -10.23
C LEU A 49 1.76 4.65 -8.78
N LEU A 50 0.45 4.54 -8.55
CA LEU A 50 -0.11 4.33 -7.21
C LEU A 50 0.40 3.02 -6.59
N LEU A 51 0.45 1.94 -7.37
CA LEU A 51 1.02 0.65 -6.92
C LEU A 51 2.50 0.79 -6.54
N ILE A 52 3.30 1.45 -7.38
CA ILE A 52 4.72 1.68 -7.12
C ILE A 52 4.92 2.50 -5.85
N CYS A 53 4.13 3.56 -5.66
CA CYS A 53 4.17 4.38 -4.44
C CYS A 53 3.84 3.56 -3.19
N ILE A 54 2.81 2.70 -3.24
CA ILE A 54 2.43 1.87 -2.10
C ILE A 54 3.53 0.86 -1.78
N PHE A 55 4.09 0.17 -2.79
CA PHE A 55 5.20 -0.76 -2.57
C PHE A 55 6.46 -0.06 -2.04
N HIS A 56 6.76 1.15 -2.51
CA HIS A 56 7.88 1.94 -2.01
C HIS A 56 7.68 2.32 -0.53
N LEU A 57 6.49 2.81 -0.17
CA LEU A 57 6.14 3.15 1.21
C LEU A 57 6.18 1.92 2.12
N LEU A 58 5.64 0.80 1.65
CA LEU A 58 5.66 -0.48 2.37
C LEU A 58 7.10 -0.96 2.62
N SER A 59 7.97 -0.84 1.61
CA SER A 59 9.40 -1.21 1.73
C SER A 59 10.11 -0.32 2.75
N LYS A 60 9.90 1.00 2.70
CA LYS A 60 10.45 1.94 3.70
C LYS A 60 9.92 1.66 5.10
N PHE A 61 8.64 1.36 5.23
CA PHE A 61 8.01 1.05 6.51
C PHE A 61 8.55 -0.25 7.11
N GLY A 62 8.71 -1.29 6.29
CA GLY A 62 9.35 -2.54 6.71
C GLY A 62 10.80 -2.34 7.15
N TYR A 63 11.57 -1.52 6.42
CA TYR A 63 12.93 -1.16 6.82
C TYR A 63 12.97 -0.38 8.14
N PHE A 64 12.03 0.56 8.33
CA PHE A 64 11.91 1.32 9.58
C PHE A 64 11.62 0.41 10.78
N LEU A 65 10.68 -0.52 10.64
CA LEU A 65 10.36 -1.50 11.69
C LEU A 65 11.56 -2.42 11.98
N TYR A 66 12.24 -2.93 10.94
CA TYR A 66 13.43 -3.77 11.10
C TYR A 66 14.55 -3.05 11.86
N LYS A 67 14.81 -1.79 11.53
CA LYS A 67 15.85 -0.99 12.18
C LYS A 67 15.54 -0.76 13.67
N HIS A 68 14.30 -0.40 13.99
CA HIS A 68 13.89 -0.19 15.37
C HIS A 68 13.85 -1.49 16.19
N SER A 69 13.47 -2.61 15.58
CA SER A 69 13.49 -3.93 16.25
C SER A 69 14.90 -4.44 16.57
N LYS A 70 15.96 -3.92 15.93
CA LYS A 70 17.36 -4.33 16.16
C LYS A 70 18.10 -3.41 17.14
N GLN A 71 17.46 -2.31 17.55
CA GLN A 71 18.04 -1.32 18.45
C GLN A 71 17.62 -1.52 19.92
N ASP A 72 16.70 -2.46 20.18
CA ASP A 72 16.32 -2.97 21.51
C ASP A 72 17.06 -4.26 21.85
#